data_AF-V5C7L2-F1
#
_entry.id   AF-V5C7L2-F1
#
_cell.length_a   1.000
_cell.length_b   1.000
_cell.length_c   1.000
_cell.angle_alpha   90.00
_cell.angle_beta   90.00
_cell.angle_gamma   90.00
#
_symmetry.space_group_name_H-M   'P 1'
#
loop_
_entity.id
_entity.type
_entity.pdbx_description
1 polymer ?
#
loop_
_entity_poly.entity_id
_entity_poly.type
_entity_poly.pdbx_seq_one_letter_code
_entity_poly.pdbx_strand_id
1 'polypeptide(L)'
;MQNKGSAKLISKVFIVGTVIAILGYLFHPEVGQLSIMVNGEPVAEPFIRFAAIPTFLVIMGLAIVLTMLLFMGIGVFMFFGAVFFAFMVCLIFAPYFWPILVIIFLIIMAMSFNHK
;
A
#
# COMPACT_ATOMS: atom_id res chain seq x y z
N MET A 1 30.78 -17.94 14.08
CA MET A 1 31.10 -16.78 13.23
C MET A 1 29.85 -16.36 12.46
N GLN A 2 29.05 -15.37 12.91
CA GLN A 2 28.02 -14.71 12.07
C GLN A 2 27.24 -13.68 12.91
N ASN A 3 27.58 -12.39 12.83
CA ASN A 3 26.63 -11.28 13.09
C ASN A 3 27.16 -9.90 12.63
N LYS A 4 28.17 -9.83 11.74
CA LYS A 4 28.75 -8.54 11.33
C LYS A 4 27.90 -7.78 10.30
N GLY A 5 27.12 -8.50 9.48
CA GLY A 5 26.25 -7.90 8.45
C GLY A 5 25.04 -7.19 9.04
N SER A 6 24.34 -7.85 9.97
CA SER A 6 23.12 -7.33 10.60
C SER A 6 23.41 -6.12 11.49
N ALA A 7 24.50 -6.12 12.26
CA ALA A 7 24.91 -4.97 13.06
C ALA A 7 25.23 -3.74 12.19
N LYS A 8 25.84 -3.94 11.03
CA LYS A 8 26.14 -2.87 10.06
C LYS A 8 24.86 -2.32 9.40
N LEU A 9 23.88 -3.19 9.13
CA LEU A 9 22.56 -2.78 8.63
C LEU A 9 21.78 -1.99 9.68
N ILE A 10 21.72 -2.47 10.92
CA ILE A 10 21.06 -1.78 12.03
C ILE A 10 21.68 -0.38 12.24
N SER A 11 23.01 -0.28 12.24
CA SER A 11 23.71 1.00 12.34
C SER A 11 23.35 1.96 11.20
N LYS A 12 23.29 1.49 9.95
CA LYS A 12 22.87 2.31 8.80
C LYS A 12 21.43 2.82 8.95
N VAL A 13 20.51 1.95 9.36
CA VAL A 13 19.09 2.31 9.58
C VAL A 13 18.99 3.37 10.67
N PHE A 14 19.76 3.23 11.75
CA PHE A 14 19.76 4.20 12.85
C PHE A 14 20.30 5.57 12.42
N ILE A 15 21.38 5.59 11.65
CA ILE A 15 21.97 6.83 11.10
C ILE A 15 20.97 7.51 10.16
N VAL A 16 20.37 6.77 9.23
CA VAL A 16 19.39 7.32 8.28
C VAL A 16 18.15 7.84 9.03
N GLY A 17 17.63 7.09 10.00
CA GLY A 17 16.51 7.53 10.83
C GLY A 17 16.81 8.80 11.63
N THR A 18 18.02 8.92 12.18
CA THR A 18 18.46 10.11 12.92
C THR A 18 18.58 11.32 11.99
N VAL A 19 19.17 11.15 10.82
CA VAL A 19 19.29 12.23 9.82
C VAL A 19 17.90 12.71 9.38
N ILE A 20 16.98 11.80 9.11
CA ILE A 20 15.59 12.15 8.74
C ILE A 20 14.89 12.89 9.89
N ALA A 21 15.07 12.46 11.14
CA ALA A 21 14.47 13.13 12.30
C ALA A 21 15.00 14.56 12.49
N ILE A 22 16.32 14.75 12.38
CA ILE A 22 16.96 16.08 12.49
C ILE A 22 16.47 17.00 11.35
N LEU A 23 16.46 16.51 10.12
CA LEU A 23 16.00 17.28 8.97
C LEU A 23 14.51 17.62 9.11
N GLY A 24 13.68 16.67 9.56
CA GLY A 24 12.25 16.91 9.81
C GLY A 24 12.03 18.01 10.84
N TYR A 25 12.79 18.00 11.93
CA TYR A 25 12.72 19.05 12.95
C TYR A 25 13.19 20.42 12.44
N LEU A 26 14.28 20.46 11.68
CA LEU A 26 14.85 21.72 11.16
C LEU A 26 13.99 22.36 10.06
N PHE A 27 13.42 21.56 9.15
CA PHE A 27 12.63 22.07 8.03
C PHE A 27 11.16 22.29 8.37
N HIS A 28 10.63 21.55 9.35
CA HIS A 28 9.23 21.62 9.74
C HIS A 28 9.07 21.50 11.26
N PRO A 29 9.39 22.56 12.03
CA PRO A 29 9.34 22.52 13.50
C PRO A 29 7.95 22.20 14.06
N GLU A 30 6.90 22.39 13.24
CA GLU A 30 5.51 22.12 13.61
C GLU A 30 5.07 20.66 13.39
N VAL A 31 5.80 19.83 12.63
CA VAL A 31 5.39 18.42 12.36
C VAL A 31 5.45 17.50 13.59
N GLY A 32 5.95 18.00 14.72
CA GLY A 32 5.95 17.29 16.00
C GLY A 32 4.95 17.83 17.03
N GLN A 33 4.23 18.91 16.72
CA GLN A 33 3.28 19.50 17.65
C GLN A 33 1.86 19.07 17.28
N LEU A 34 1.19 18.38 18.21
CA LEU A 34 -0.25 18.12 18.10
C LEU A 34 -1.01 19.42 18.37
N SER A 35 -1.23 20.20 17.32
CA SER A 35 -2.12 21.36 17.37
C SER A 35 -3.51 20.95 16.90
N ILE A 36 -4.51 21.16 17.75
CA ILE A 36 -5.91 21.11 17.32
C ILE A 36 -6.26 22.52 16.86
N MET A 37 -6.72 22.64 15.63
CA MET A 37 -7.31 23.87 15.10
C MET A 37 -8.82 23.84 15.33
N VAL A 38 -9.35 24.81 16.04
CA VAL A 38 -10.80 25.02 16.19
C VAL A 38 -11.11 26.38 15.58
N ASN A 39 -12.00 26.42 14.59
CA ASN A 39 -12.34 27.64 13.84
C ASN A 39 -11.13 28.36 13.18
N GLY A 40 -10.07 27.62 12.84
CA GLY A 40 -8.88 28.17 12.19
C GLY A 40 -7.82 28.73 13.15
N GLU A 41 -8.09 28.76 14.46
CA GLU A 41 -7.11 29.14 15.47
C GLU A 41 -6.57 27.91 16.22
N PRO A 42 -5.25 27.85 16.50
CA PRO A 42 -4.67 26.78 17.29
C PRO A 42 -5.10 26.92 18.75
N VAL A 43 -5.74 25.89 19.29
CA VAL A 43 -6.16 25.88 20.70
C VAL A 43 -4.92 25.90 21.59
N ALA A 44 -4.78 26.93 22.44
CA ALA A 44 -3.62 27.14 23.31
C ALA A 44 -3.66 26.28 24.59
N GLU A 45 -4.84 25.79 24.97
CA GLU A 45 -5.04 25.08 26.23
C GLU A 45 -4.36 23.70 26.22
N PRO A 46 -3.41 23.43 27.14
CA PRO A 46 -2.64 22.20 27.15
C PRO A 46 -3.53 20.96 27.32
N PHE A 47 -4.56 21.04 28.17
CA PHE A 47 -5.46 19.91 28.44
C PHE A 47 -6.24 19.46 27.20
N ILE A 48 -6.66 20.40 26.36
CA ILE A 48 -7.36 20.10 25.11
C ILE A 48 -6.39 19.46 24.10
N ARG A 49 -5.13 19.92 24.04
CA ARG A 49 -4.09 19.29 23.22
C ARG A 49 -3.80 17.85 23.65
N PHE A 50 -3.77 17.58 24.96
CA PHE A 50 -3.60 16.21 25.47
C PHE A 50 -4.78 15.29 25.11
N ALA A 51 -6.00 15.83 25.08
CA ALA A 51 -7.18 15.08 24.63
C ALA A 51 -7.13 14.70 23.13
N ALA A 52 -6.28 15.33 22.33
CA ALA A 52 -6.03 14.97 20.93
C ALA A 52 -5.23 13.67 20.76
N ILE A 53 -4.40 13.32 21.76
CA ILE A 53 -3.43 12.23 21.65
C ILE A 53 -4.11 10.88 21.37
N PRO A 54 -5.18 10.48 22.09
CA PRO A 54 -5.88 9.23 21.80
C PRO A 54 -6.41 9.18 20.36
N THR A 55 -7.01 10.26 19.88
CA THR A 55 -7.54 10.34 18.52
C THR A 55 -6.42 10.25 17.49
N PHE A 56 -5.29 10.93 17.73
CA PHE A 56 -4.12 10.84 16.86
C PHE A 56 -3.55 9.42 16.81
N LEU A 57 -3.45 8.73 17.95
CA LEU A 57 -3.00 7.34 18.02
C LEU A 57 -3.92 6.39 17.24
N VAL A 58 -5.24 6.59 17.31
CA VAL A 58 -6.22 5.81 16.54
C VAL A 58 -6.02 6.02 15.04
N ILE A 59 -5.87 7.28 14.61
CA ILE A 59 -5.65 7.62 13.19
C ILE A 59 -4.33 7.01 12.70
N MET A 60 -3.26 7.11 13.49
CA MET A 60 -1.97 6.51 13.15
C MET A 60 -2.06 4.99 13.04
N GLY A 61 -2.74 4.33 13.98
CA GLY A 61 -2.97 2.89 13.93
C GLY A 61 -3.71 2.48 12.66
N LEU A 62 -4.76 3.22 12.31
CA LEU A 62 -5.52 2.98 11.09
C LEU A 62 -4.67 3.21 9.82
N ALA A 63 -3.84 4.25 9.81
CA ALA A 63 -2.91 4.52 8.70
C ALA A 63 -1.86 3.40 8.54
N ILE A 64 -1.34 2.85 9.64
CA ILE A 64 -0.42 1.70 9.61
C ILE A 64 -1.12 0.48 9.03
N VAL A 65 -2.34 0.18 9.46
CA VAL A 65 -3.13 -0.93 8.93
C VAL A 65 -3.39 -0.75 7.44
N LEU A 66 -3.83 0.44 7.00
CA LEU A 66 -4.03 0.74 5.58
C LEU A 66 -2.74 0.58 4.78
N THR A 67 -1.62 1.04 5.32
CA THR A 67 -0.30 0.92 4.69
C THR A 67 0.11 -0.56 4.58
N MET A 68 -0.09 -1.36 5.64
CA MET A 68 0.11 -2.80 5.59
C MET A 68 -0.79 -3.47 4.55
N LEU A 69 -2.08 -3.13 4.50
CA LEU A 69 -3.02 -3.68 3.51
C LEU A 69 -2.58 -3.33 2.08
N LEU A 70 -2.09 -2.11 1.86
CA LEU A 70 -1.56 -1.62 0.59
C LEU A 70 -0.30 -2.40 0.16
N PHE A 71 0.69 -2.55 1.06
CA PHE A 71 1.95 -3.24 0.78
C PHE A 71 1.85 -4.77 0.80
N MET A 72 0.88 -5.35 1.50
CA MET A 72 0.60 -6.79 1.52
C MET A 72 -0.04 -7.26 0.21
N GLY A 73 -0.29 -6.36 -0.74
CA GLY A 73 -0.82 -6.71 -2.06
C GLY A 73 -2.26 -7.20 -2.02
N ILE A 74 -2.99 -6.93 -0.94
CA ILE A 74 -4.40 -7.33 -0.80
C ILE A 74 -5.25 -6.68 -1.88
N GLY A 75 -4.92 -5.44 -2.29
CA GLY A 75 -5.54 -4.81 -3.45
C GLY A 75 -5.34 -5.61 -4.75
N VAL A 76 -4.12 -6.13 -4.97
CA VAL A 76 -3.80 -6.99 -6.12
C VAL A 76 -4.54 -8.33 -6.01
N PHE A 77 -4.61 -8.91 -4.80
CA PHE A 77 -5.32 -10.16 -4.55
C PHE A 77 -6.83 -10.04 -4.77
N MET A 78 -7.44 -8.95 -4.29
CA MET A 78 -8.85 -8.63 -4.53
C MET A 78 -9.13 -8.37 -6.01
N PHE A 79 -8.21 -7.68 -6.71
CA PHE A 79 -8.33 -7.43 -8.14
C PHE A 79 -8.28 -8.73 -8.96
N PHE A 80 -7.28 -9.59 -8.74
CA PHE A 80 -7.21 -10.89 -9.41
C PHE A 80 -8.40 -11.80 -9.05
N GLY A 81 -8.85 -11.77 -7.80
CA GLY A 81 -10.06 -12.48 -7.38
C GLY A 81 -11.29 -12.02 -8.15
N ALA A 82 -11.52 -10.71 -8.25
CA ALA A 82 -12.64 -10.14 -9.00
C ALA A 82 -12.57 -10.47 -10.51
N VAL A 83 -11.38 -10.35 -11.12
CA VAL A 83 -11.16 -10.73 -12.53
C VAL A 83 -11.46 -12.21 -12.74
N PHE A 84 -10.98 -13.09 -11.85
CA PHE A 84 -11.23 -14.53 -11.94
C PHE A 84 -12.73 -14.85 -11.86
N PHE A 85 -13.45 -14.24 -10.93
CA PHE A 85 -14.90 -14.40 -10.81
C PHE A 85 -15.63 -13.88 -12.05
N ALA A 86 -15.24 -12.71 -12.59
CA ALA A 86 -15.81 -12.18 -13.83
C ALA A 86 -15.60 -13.15 -15.02
N PHE A 87 -14.41 -13.75 -15.11
CA PHE A 87 -14.15 -14.80 -16.12
C PHE A 87 -15.04 -16.02 -15.90
N MET A 88 -15.17 -16.55 -14.66
CA MET A 88 -16.07 -17.68 -14.40
C MET A 88 -17.52 -17.39 -14.76
N VAL A 89 -18.01 -16.17 -14.49
CA VAL A 89 -19.37 -15.76 -14.88
C VAL A 89 -19.50 -15.75 -16.41
N CYS A 90 -18.52 -15.20 -17.14
CA CYS A 90 -18.51 -15.28 -18.60
C CYS A 90 -18.48 -16.73 -19.12
N LEU A 91 -17.73 -17.63 -18.47
CA LEU A 91 -17.67 -19.06 -18.83
C LEU A 91 -19.03 -19.75 -18.68
N ILE A 92 -19.77 -19.43 -17.62
CA ILE A 92 -21.06 -20.07 -17.30
C ILE A 92 -22.19 -19.49 -18.15
N PHE A 93 -22.26 -18.17 -18.29
CA PHE A 93 -23.38 -17.48 -18.93
C PHE A 93 -23.20 -17.25 -20.44
N ALA A 94 -21.97 -17.34 -20.97
CA ALA A 94 -21.69 -17.25 -22.40
C ALA A 94 -21.00 -18.52 -22.94
N PRO A 95 -21.66 -19.70 -22.85
CA PRO A 95 -21.07 -20.99 -23.26
C PRO A 95 -20.73 -21.02 -24.77
N TYR A 96 -21.41 -20.22 -25.58
CA TYR A 96 -21.16 -20.10 -27.02
C TYR A 96 -19.89 -19.30 -27.38
N PHE A 97 -19.27 -18.62 -26.41
CA PHE A 97 -18.04 -17.85 -26.64
C PHE A 97 -16.79 -18.75 -26.70
N TRP A 98 -16.85 -19.93 -26.07
CA TRP A 98 -15.77 -20.92 -26.04
C TRP A 98 -15.38 -21.49 -27.41
N PRO A 99 -16.34 -21.98 -28.22
CA PRO A 99 -16.03 -22.48 -29.56
C PRO A 99 -15.31 -21.44 -30.43
N ILE A 100 -15.71 -20.17 -30.34
CA ILE A 100 -15.11 -19.07 -31.10
C ILE A 100 -13.66 -18.82 -30.65
N LEU A 101 -13.40 -18.79 -29.34
CA LEU A 101 -12.05 -18.66 -28.79
C LEU A 101 -11.14 -19.82 -29.24
N VAL A 102 -11.66 -21.05 -29.25
CA VAL A 102 -10.92 -22.24 -29.72
C VAL A 102 -10.58 -22.11 -31.21
N ILE A 103 -11.54 -21.67 -32.04
CA ILE A 103 -11.31 -21.44 -33.48
C ILE A 103 -10.23 -20.36 -33.69
N ILE A 104 -10.30 -19.24 -32.97
CA ILE A 104 -9.29 -18.18 -33.05
C ILE A 104 -7.91 -18.71 -32.65
N PHE A 105 -7.83 -19.50 -31.58
CA PHE A 105 -6.57 -20.08 -31.11
C PHE A 105 -5.97 -21.06 -32.13
N LEU A 106 -6.81 -21.89 -32.78
CA LEU A 106 -6.39 -22.78 -33.86
C LEU A 106 -5.87 -22.02 -35.08
N ILE A 107 -6.51 -20.92 -35.47
CA ILE A 107 -6.05 -20.07 -36.59
C ILE A 107 -4.69 -19.44 -36.27
N ILE A 108 -4.50 -18.90 -35.06
CA ILE A 108 -3.22 -18.33 -34.62
C ILE A 108 -2.12 -19.39 -34.61
N MET A 109 -2.43 -20.59 -34.11
CA MET A 109 -1.51 -21.72 -34.09
C MET A 109 -1.11 -22.17 -35.51
N ALA A 110 -2.08 -22.25 -36.43
CA ALA A 110 -1.82 -22.55 -37.84
C ALA A 110 -0.95 -21.49 -38.52
N MET A 111 -1.22 -20.20 -38.28
CA MET A 111 -0.38 -19.11 -38.79
C MET A 111 1.04 -19.15 -38.20
N SER A 112 1.19 -19.53 -36.93
CA SER A 112 2.50 -19.66 -36.28
C SER A 112 3.36 -20.79 -36.83
N PHE A 113 2.74 -21.88 -37.33
CA PHE A 113 3.49 -22.98 -37.97
C PHE A 113 3.85 -22.71 -39.42
N ASN A 114 3.08 -21.87 -40.11
CA ASN A 114 3.32 -21.53 -41.51
C ASN A 114 4.45 -20.49 -41.71
N HIS A 115 5.07 -20.03 -40.62
CA HIS A 115 6.19 -19.08 -40.63
C HIS A 115 7.55 -19.76 -40.33
N LYS A 116 7.65 -21.06 -40.61
CA LYS A 116 8.91 -21.81 -40.72
C LYS A 116 9.15 -22.26 -42.15
#